data_AF-A0A4P7HA62-F1
#
_entry.id   AF-A0A4P7HA62-F1
#
_cell.length_a   1.000
_cell.length_b   1.000
_cell.length_c   1.000
_cell.angle_alpha   90.00
_cell.angle_beta   90.00
_cell.angle_gamma   90.00
#
_symmetry.space_group_name_H-M   'P 1'
#
loop_
_entity.id
_entity.type
_entity.pdbx_description
1 polymer ?
#
loop_
_entity_poly.entity_id
_entity_poly.type
_entity_poly.pdbx_seq_one_letter_code
_entity_poly.pdbx_strand_id
1 'polypeptide(L)'
;MRAGGTELIAAKAAFETTMNTLSEAIGSHGPETWGKDSYGKEFADGEKGYRSSRNNLLSGGREMVQTVEEFGNGLIRAANSSESADVGNSTAF
;
A
#
# COMPACT_ATOMS: atom_id res chain seq x y z
N MET A 1 -16.64 6.75 12.70
CA MET A 1 -16.36 6.38 11.29
C MET A 1 -15.43 7.37 10.59
N ARG A 2 -15.73 8.68 10.55
CA ARG A 2 -14.86 9.68 9.90
C ARG A 2 -13.43 9.75 10.46
N ALA A 3 -13.27 9.70 11.79
CA ALA A 3 -11.95 9.65 12.45
C ALA A 3 -11.15 8.41 12.02
N GLY A 4 -11.76 7.22 12.10
CA GLY A 4 -11.11 5.98 11.65
C GLY A 4 -10.75 5.98 10.15
N GLY A 5 -11.58 6.59 9.29
CA GLY A 5 -11.21 6.80 7.89
C GLY A 5 -9.99 7.71 7.73
N THR A 6 -9.89 8.77 8.52
CA THR A 6 -8.73 9.69 8.51
C THR A 6 -7.46 9.00 9.03
N GLU A 7 -7.57 8.17 10.06
CA GLU A 7 -6.47 7.36 10.59
C GLU A 7 -5.92 6.38 9.54
N LEU A 8 -6.81 5.76 8.75
CA LEU A 8 -6.39 4.89 7.64
C LEU A 8 -5.68 5.65 6.53
N ILE A 9 -6.13 6.86 6.19
CA ILE A 9 -5.41 7.70 5.22
C ILE A 9 -4.02 8.10 5.76
N ALA A 10 -3.90 8.38 7.06
CA ALA A 10 -2.59 8.64 7.67
C ALA A 10 -1.69 7.40 7.63
N ALA A 11 -2.23 6.21 7.94
CA ALA A 11 -1.52 4.95 7.83
C ALA A 11 -1.07 4.65 6.39
N LYS A 12 -1.93 4.95 5.40
CA LYS A 12 -1.61 4.87 3.96
C LYS A 12 -0.39 5.70 3.61
N ALA A 13 -0.33 6.95 4.06
CA ALA A 13 0.80 7.84 3.79
C ALA A 13 2.12 7.32 4.40
N ALA A 14 2.09 6.81 5.63
CA ALA A 14 3.26 6.22 6.28
C ALA A 14 3.75 4.95 5.55
N PHE A 15 2.81 4.10 5.13
CA PHE A 15 3.11 2.88 4.40
C PHE A 15 3.66 3.17 2.99
N GLU A 16 3.06 4.10 2.27
CA GLU A 16 3.53 4.58 0.97
C GLU A 16 4.96 5.14 1.06
N THR A 17 5.26 5.92 2.10
CA THR A 17 6.62 6.43 2.37
C THR A 17 7.63 5.29 2.56
N THR A 18 7.25 4.25 3.31
CA THR A 18 8.09 3.07 3.53
C THR A 18 8.35 2.31 2.23
N MET A 19 7.31 2.11 1.41
CA MET A 19 7.42 1.43 0.13
C MET A 19 8.29 2.20 -0.87
N ASN A 20 8.17 3.53 -0.89
CA ASN A 20 9.02 4.38 -1.73
C ASN A 20 10.49 4.29 -1.28
N THR A 21 10.74 4.37 0.03
CA THR A 21 12.10 4.23 0.59
C THR A 21 12.71 2.87 0.21
N LEU A 22 11.93 1.79 0.32
CA LEU A 22 12.39 0.45 -0.08
C LEU A 22 12.71 0.39 -1.58
N SER A 23 11.82 0.91 -2.42
CA SER A 23 12.00 0.92 -3.88
C SER A 23 13.23 1.72 -4.30
N GLU A 24 13.46 2.87 -3.66
CA GLU A 24 14.63 3.71 -3.90
C GLU A 24 15.92 3.04 -3.44
N ALA A 25 15.92 2.46 -2.23
CA ALA A 25 17.07 1.74 -1.70
C ALA A 25 17.49 0.60 -2.65
N ILE A 26 16.53 -0.22 -3.09
CA ILE A 26 16.76 -1.28 -4.08
C ILE A 26 17.38 -0.72 -5.37
N GLY A 27 16.85 0.38 -5.90
CA GLY A 27 17.36 0.99 -7.14
C GLY A 27 18.75 1.60 -6.98
N SER A 28 19.07 2.13 -5.79
CA SER A 28 20.33 2.83 -5.51
C SER A 28 21.55 1.89 -5.41
N HIS A 29 21.34 0.62 -5.06
CA HIS A 29 22.42 -0.35 -4.88
C HIS A 29 23.04 -0.85 -6.20
N GLY A 30 22.55 -0.39 -7.36
CA GLY A 30 23.12 -0.67 -8.66
C GLY A 30 22.82 -2.08 -9.18
N PRO A 31 23.55 -2.56 -10.19
CA PRO A 31 23.33 -3.89 -10.74
C PRO A 31 23.62 -4.97 -9.70
N GLU A 32 22.82 -6.02 -9.75
CA GLU A 32 22.87 -7.12 -8.80
C GLU A 32 24.25 -7.80 -8.73
N THR A 33 24.72 -8.06 -7.51
CA THR A 33 26.14 -8.38 -7.22
C THR A 33 26.44 -9.87 -7.04
N TRP A 34 25.43 -10.73 -6.97
CA TRP A 34 25.57 -12.19 -6.77
C TRP A 34 26.06 -12.95 -8.02
N GLY A 35 26.34 -12.26 -9.12
CA GLY A 35 26.94 -12.87 -10.32
C GLY A 35 25.95 -13.66 -11.16
N LYS A 36 26.47 -14.27 -12.24
CA LYS A 36 25.71 -15.05 -13.23
C LYS A 36 26.07 -16.53 -13.25
N ASP A 37 26.84 -16.98 -12.25
CA ASP A 37 27.16 -18.40 -12.09
C ASP A 37 25.94 -19.18 -11.58
N SER A 38 26.11 -20.49 -11.36
CA SER A 38 25.02 -21.35 -10.90
C SER A 38 24.46 -20.91 -9.55
N TYR A 39 25.32 -20.45 -8.63
CA TYR A 39 24.90 -20.02 -7.30
C TYR A 39 24.14 -18.69 -7.34
N GLY A 40 24.64 -17.71 -8.09
CA GLY A 40 23.98 -16.42 -8.27
C GLY A 40 22.60 -16.57 -8.92
N LYS A 41 22.47 -17.47 -9.91
CA LYS A 41 21.18 -17.78 -10.54
C LYS A 41 20.23 -18.49 -9.59
N GLU A 42 20.70 -19.46 -8.82
CA GLU A 42 19.86 -20.21 -7.86
C GLU A 42 19.28 -19.28 -6.78
N PHE A 43 20.03 -18.27 -6.35
CA PHE A 43 19.53 -17.24 -5.43
C PHE A 43 18.54 -16.26 -6.10
N ALA A 44 18.88 -15.78 -7.30
CA ALA A 44 18.17 -14.66 -7.92
C ALA A 44 16.89 -15.05 -8.64
N ASP A 45 16.96 -16.18 -9.35
CA ASP A 45 15.99 -16.59 -10.34
C ASP A 45 14.99 -17.62 -9.78
N GLY A 46 13.99 -17.96 -10.58
CA GLY A 46 12.92 -18.86 -10.18
C GLY A 46 11.79 -18.16 -9.41
N GLU A 47 10.69 -18.89 -9.22
CA GLU A 47 9.45 -18.37 -8.64
C GLU A 47 9.65 -17.82 -7.21
N LYS A 48 10.54 -18.45 -6.44
CA LYS A 48 10.89 -18.04 -5.07
C LYS A 48 12.23 -17.31 -4.98
N GLY A 49 12.88 -17.04 -6.12
CA GLY A 49 14.13 -16.31 -6.17
C GLY A 49 13.98 -14.87 -5.68
N TYR A 50 15.11 -14.24 -5.37
CA TYR A 50 15.14 -12.86 -4.88
C TYR A 50 14.39 -11.89 -5.81
N ARG A 51 14.57 -11.99 -7.13
CA ARG A 51 13.93 -11.06 -8.09
C ARG A 51 12.41 -11.15 -8.02
N SER A 52 11.88 -12.38 -8.01
CA SER A 52 10.44 -12.63 -7.91
C SER A 52 9.90 -12.13 -6.58
N SER A 53 10.54 -12.52 -5.47
CA SER A 53 10.15 -12.10 -4.11
C SER A 53 10.16 -10.58 -3.94
N ARG A 54 11.20 -9.91 -4.44
CA ARG A 54 11.32 -8.45 -4.45
C ARG A 54 10.20 -7.79 -5.24
N ASN A 55 9.96 -8.26 -6.46
CA ASN A 55 8.94 -7.68 -7.33
C ASN A 55 7.54 -7.87 -6.72
N ASN A 56 7.26 -9.06 -6.16
CA ASN A 56 6.00 -9.36 -5.49
C ASN A 56 5.79 -8.52 -4.22
N LEU A 57 6.85 -8.28 -3.45
CA LEU A 57 6.79 -7.39 -2.29
C LEU A 57 6.47 -5.96 -2.70
N LEU A 58 7.11 -5.46 -3.76
CA LEU A 58 6.87 -4.11 -4.26
C LEU A 58 5.47 -3.95 -4.86
N SER A 59 4.98 -4.93 -5.63
CA SER A 59 3.64 -4.89 -6.21
C SER A 59 2.56 -5.04 -5.13
N GLY A 60 2.68 -6.05 -4.26
CA GLY A 60 1.73 -6.30 -3.18
C GLY A 60 1.69 -5.15 -2.17
N GLY A 61 2.82 -4.50 -1.90
CA GLY A 61 2.86 -3.28 -1.10
C GLY A 61 2.04 -2.15 -1.73
N ARG A 62 2.17 -1.92 -3.05
CA ARG A 62 1.34 -0.90 -3.73
C ARG A 62 -0.15 -1.24 -3.72
N GLU A 63 -0.51 -2.50 -3.90
CA GLU A 63 -1.90 -2.96 -3.80
C GLU A 63 -2.47 -2.75 -2.39
N MET A 64 -1.66 -2.97 -1.35
CA MET A 64 -2.05 -2.70 0.02
C MET A 64 -2.23 -1.19 0.29
N VAL A 65 -1.34 -0.32 -0.23
CA VAL A 65 -1.52 1.15 -0.18
C VAL A 65 -2.89 1.53 -0.74
N GLN A 66 -3.23 1.01 -1.93
CA GLN A 66 -4.50 1.29 -2.59
C GLN A 66 -5.69 0.77 -1.77
N THR A 67 -5.61 -0.45 -1.25
CA THR A 67 -6.68 -1.06 -0.45
C THR A 67 -6.98 -0.24 0.81
N VAL A 68 -5.94 0.25 1.50
CA VAL A 68 -6.09 1.08 2.70
C VAL A 68 -6.73 2.43 2.34
N GLU A 69 -6.35 3.03 1.21
CA GLU A 69 -6.97 4.25 0.71
C GLU A 69 -8.46 4.06 0.40
N GLU A 70 -8.81 3.00 -0.32
CA GLU A 70 -10.20 2.69 -0.67
C GLU A 70 -11.06 2.49 0.59
N PHE A 71 -10.53 1.79 1.60
CA PHE A 71 -11.21 1.57 2.86
C PHE A 71 -11.38 2.88 3.66
N GLY A 72 -10.31 3.67 3.77
CA GLY A 72 -10.35 4.97 4.46
C GLY A 72 -11.37 5.93 3.83
N ASN A 73 -11.35 6.04 2.51
CA ASN A 73 -12.32 6.84 1.75
C ASN A 73 -13.75 6.30 1.89
N GLY A 74 -13.93 4.98 1.92
CA GLY A 74 -15.21 4.33 2.17
C GLY A 74 -15.83 4.75 3.52
N LEU A 75 -15.03 4.72 4.59
CA LEU A 75 -15.49 5.12 5.92
C LEU A 75 -15.83 6.61 6.03
N ILE A 76 -15.07 7.47 5.35
CA ILE A 76 -15.36 8.92 5.30
C ILE A 76 -16.68 9.16 4.56
N ARG A 77 -16.87 8.53 3.38
CA ARG A 77 -18.12 8.64 2.62
C ARG A 77 -19.33 8.15 3.41
N ALA A 78 -19.21 7.01 4.09
CA ALA A 78 -20.27 6.47 4.93
C ALA A 78 -20.65 7.43 6.07
N ALA A 79 -19.65 8.04 6.72
CA ALA A 79 -19.90 9.03 7.77
C ALA A 79 -20.65 10.27 7.24
N ASN A 80 -20.21 10.82 6.11
CA ASN A 80 -20.84 12.00 5.51
C ASN A 80 -22.29 11.70 5.05
N SER A 81 -22.54 10.50 4.52
CA SER A 81 -23.87 10.07 4.12
C SER A 81 -24.81 9.94 5.32
N SER A 82 -24.32 9.41 6.45
CA SER A 82 -25.11 9.28 7.68
C SER A 82 -25.47 10.66 8.25
N GLU A 83 -24.50 11.57 8.32
CA GLU A 83 -24.72 12.94 8.81
C GLU A 83 -25.75 13.69 7.94
N SER A 84 -25.66 13.54 6.61
CA SER A 84 -26.62 14.15 5.69
C SER A 84 -28.03 13.59 5.85
N ALA A 85 -28.16 12.28 6.09
CA ALA A 85 -29.45 11.64 6.32
C ALA A 85 -30.09 12.10 7.64
N ASP A 86 -29.29 12.25 8.71
CA ASP A 86 -29.76 12.74 10.00
C ASP A 86 -30.25 14.20 9.92
N VAL A 87 -29.52 15.07 9.24
CA VAL A 87 -29.94 16.47 9.01
C VAL A 87 -31.22 16.52 8.20
N GLY A 88 -31.30 15.76 7.10
CA GLY A 88 -32.51 15.72 6.26
C GLY A 88 -33.75 15.25 7.03
N ASN A 89 -33.58 14.24 7.90
CA ASN A 89 -34.67 13.74 8.74
C ASN A 89 -35.05 14.73 9.84
N SER A 90 -34.08 15.46 10.42
CA SER A 90 -34.34 16.49 11.43
C SER A 90 -35.07 17.72 10.87
N THR A 91 -34.92 18.03 9.58
CA THR A 91 -35.62 19.15 8.93
C THR A 91 -37.04 18.83 8.48
N ALA A 92 -37.45 17.56 8.55
CA ALA A 92 -38.75 17.09 8.10
C ALA A 92 -39.83 17.07 9.20
N PHE A 93 -39.48 17.49 10.42
CA PHE A 93 -40.37 17.66 11.58
C PHE A 93 -40.33 19.09 12.10
#